data_AF-A0A963HUT5-F1
#
_entry.id   AF-A0A963HUT5-F1
#
_cell.length_a   1.000
_cell.length_b   1.000
_cell.length_c   1.000
_cell.angle_alpha   90.00
_cell.angle_beta   90.00
_cell.angle_gamma   90.00
#
_symmetry.space_group_name_H-M   'P 1'
#
loop_
_entity.id
_entity.type
_entity.pdbx_description
1 polymer ?
#
loop_
_entity_poly.entity_id
_entity_poly.type
_entity_poly.pdbx_seq_one_letter_code
_entity_poly.pdbx_strand_id
1 'polypeptide(L)'
;EREYAVRLLGSLTDEQIALLKEGIELGDGTARFTSVVDRGGEGSNHWYHVVLSEGRNREVRRMFEALHLTVSRLMRVRYGPVLMPSRLKRGQVENLEEALVCQLAGIEAPKAVPSKGRRSRR
;
A
#
# COMPACT_ATOMS: atom_id res chain seq x y z
N GLU A 1 1.58 -3.46 -8.14
CA GLU A 1 2.09 -2.35 -7.28
C GLU A 1 1.56 -2.47 -5.86
N ARG A 2 2.32 -1.98 -4.90
CA ARG A 2 1.93 -1.84 -3.49
C ARG A 2 2.18 -0.42 -3.05
N GLU A 3 1.27 0.13 -2.25
CA GLU A 3 1.46 1.44 -1.62
C GLU A 3 1.55 1.28 -0.12
N TYR A 4 2.54 1.94 0.47
CA TYR A 4 2.81 1.93 1.89
C TYR A 4 2.74 3.33 2.45
N ALA A 5 2.01 3.50 3.56
CA ALA A 5 2.17 4.64 4.44
C ALA A 5 3.28 4.32 5.46
N VAL A 6 4.31 5.15 5.45
CA VAL A 6 5.52 5.00 6.26
C VAL A 6 5.65 6.20 7.16
N ARG A 7 5.85 5.96 8.46
CA ARG A 7 6.19 7.02 9.42
C ARG A 7 7.67 6.94 9.75
N LEU A 8 8.40 8.00 9.45
CA LEU A 8 9.81 8.15 9.74
C LEU A 8 9.99 8.96 11.03
N LEU A 9 11.10 8.70 11.72
CA LEU A 9 11.65 9.64 12.71
C LEU A 9 12.55 10.62 11.94
N GLY A 10 12.14 11.89 11.86
CA GLY A 10 12.70 12.90 10.98
C GLY A 10 11.93 13.02 9.66
N SER A 11 12.42 13.91 8.78
CA SER A 11 11.91 14.14 7.43
C SER A 11 12.96 13.78 6.38
N LEU A 12 12.49 13.53 5.16
CA LEU A 12 13.33 13.40 3.98
C LEU A 12 13.68 14.79 3.43
N THR A 13 14.92 14.95 2.97
CA THR A 13 15.29 16.08 2.10
C THR A 13 14.90 15.79 0.65
N ASP A 14 14.82 16.83 -0.18
CA ASP A 14 14.48 16.65 -1.60
C ASP A 14 15.51 15.79 -2.34
N GLU A 15 16.79 15.88 -1.97
CA GLU A 15 17.86 15.04 -2.52
C GLU A 15 17.66 13.57 -2.15
N GLN A 16 17.26 13.29 -0.90
CA GLN A 16 16.95 11.92 -0.46
C GLN A 16 15.74 11.35 -1.18
N ILE A 17 14.71 12.18 -1.44
CA ILE A 17 13.55 11.78 -2.23
C ILE A 17 13.97 11.44 -3.67
N ALA A 18 14.87 12.22 -4.27
CA ALA A 18 15.41 11.94 -5.60
C ALA A 18 16.18 10.62 -5.63
N LEU A 19 17.12 10.42 -4.69
CA LEU A 19 17.88 9.17 -4.51
C LEU A 19 16.97 7.93 -4.39
N LEU A 20 15.91 8.03 -3.60
CA LEU A 20 14.95 6.93 -3.43
C LEU A 20 14.17 6.59 -4.71
N LYS A 21 14.00 7.56 -5.62
CA LYS A 21 13.35 7.36 -6.92
C LYS A 21 14.32 6.86 -8.00
N GLU A 22 15.56 7.35 -7.98
CA GLU A 22 16.63 6.90 -8.89
C GLU A 22 17.02 5.45 -8.61
N GLY A 23 17.20 5.12 -7.33
CA GLY A 23 17.48 3.79 -6.83
C GLY A 23 18.65 3.78 -5.86
N ILE A 24 18.57 2.90 -4.87
CA ILE A 24 19.59 2.71 -3.83
C ILE A 24 20.08 1.27 -3.91
N GLU A 25 21.40 1.09 -3.85
CA GLU A 25 22.02 -0.21 -3.74
C GLU A 25 21.72 -0.85 -2.39
N LEU A 26 21.05 -2.00 -2.42
CA LEU A 26 20.88 -2.88 -1.27
C LEU A 26 21.76 -4.13 -1.45
N GLY A 27 21.99 -4.88 -0.37
CA GLY A 27 22.84 -6.07 -0.42
C GLY A 27 22.39 -7.18 -1.37
N ASP A 28 21.16 -7.11 -1.88
CA ASP A 28 20.59 -8.03 -2.86
C ASP A 28 20.40 -7.37 -4.25
N GLY A 29 20.72 -6.08 -4.42
CA GLY A 29 20.68 -5.31 -5.67
C GLY A 29 20.00 -3.95 -5.50
N THR A 30 19.96 -3.15 -6.56
CA THR A 30 19.30 -1.83 -6.57
C THR A 30 17.80 -1.95 -6.32
N ALA A 31 17.27 -1.10 -5.45
CA ALA A 31 15.83 -0.96 -5.19
C ALA A 31 15.40 0.50 -5.34
N ARG A 32 14.19 0.75 -5.85
CA ARG A 32 13.67 2.13 -6.06
C ARG A 32 12.18 2.23 -5.79
N PHE A 33 11.75 3.38 -5.29
CA PHE A 33 10.32 3.70 -5.20
C PHE A 33 9.84 4.30 -6.51
N THR A 34 8.68 3.84 -6.99
CA THR A 34 8.03 4.43 -8.17
C THR A 34 7.42 5.79 -7.84
N SER A 35 7.02 6.00 -6.58
CA SER A 35 6.49 7.27 -6.09
C SER A 35 6.82 7.42 -4.62
N VAL A 36 7.12 8.66 -4.22
CA VAL A 36 7.32 9.10 -2.84
C VAL A 36 6.56 10.41 -2.70
N VAL A 37 5.56 10.42 -1.82
CA VAL A 37 4.66 11.54 -1.60
C VAL A 37 4.68 11.89 -0.12
N ASP A 38 4.98 13.14 0.18
CA ASP A 38 4.90 13.66 1.53
C ASP A 38 3.44 13.83 1.97
N ARG A 39 3.13 13.40 3.21
CA ARG A 39 1.80 13.53 3.83
C ARG A 39 1.83 14.35 5.12
N GLY A 40 2.94 15.03 5.39
CA GLY A 40 3.11 15.88 6.56
C GLY A 40 3.47 15.10 7.81
N GLY A 41 3.71 15.83 8.88
CA GLY A 41 4.15 15.29 10.16
C GLY A 41 3.97 16.30 11.29
N GLU A 42 4.08 15.81 12.52
CA GLU A 42 4.07 16.66 13.71
C GLU A 42 5.29 16.31 14.58
N GLY A 43 6.04 17.34 14.97
CA GLY A 43 7.28 17.20 15.72
C GLY A 43 8.32 16.37 14.96
N SER A 44 8.86 15.35 15.60
CA SER A 44 9.91 14.49 15.05
C SER A 44 9.40 13.34 14.19
N ASN A 45 8.09 13.21 13.94
CA ASN A 45 7.54 12.14 13.12
C ASN A 45 6.93 12.68 11.83
N HIS A 46 7.32 12.10 10.69
CA HIS A 46 6.81 12.48 9.37
C HIS A 46 6.23 11.29 8.62
N TRP A 47 5.11 11.50 7.92
CA TRP A 47 4.45 10.48 7.11
C TRP A 47 4.76 10.65 5.64
N TYR A 48 5.06 9.54 4.98
CA TYR A 48 5.25 9.44 3.55
C TYR A 48 4.41 8.30 2.98
N HIS A 49 3.84 8.50 1.80
CA HIS A 49 3.30 7.43 0.99
C HIS A 49 4.34 7.03 -0.06
N VAL A 50 4.67 5.75 -0.11
CA VAL A 50 5.62 5.19 -1.08
C VAL A 50 5.01 4.07 -1.89
N VAL A 51 5.31 4.03 -3.19
CA VAL A 51 4.83 3.00 -4.11
C VAL A 51 5.98 2.13 -4.59
N LEU A 52 5.73 0.83 -4.63
CA LEU A 52 6.70 -0.19 -4.98
C LEU A 52 6.10 -1.21 -5.96
N SER A 53 6.83 -1.54 -7.02
CA SER A 53 6.46 -2.58 -7.98
C SER A 53 6.94 -3.98 -7.55
N GLU A 54 8.12 -4.05 -6.94
CA GLU A 54 8.72 -5.25 -6.36
C GLU A 54 8.27 -5.48 -4.90
N GLY A 55 8.79 -6.51 -4.25
CA GLY A 55 8.32 -6.96 -2.94
C GLY A 55 9.33 -7.83 -2.21
N ARG A 56 10.58 -7.37 -2.16
CA ARG A 56 11.69 -8.08 -1.51
C ARG A 56 11.56 -8.03 0.00
N ASN A 57 12.25 -8.92 0.71
CA ASN A 57 12.15 -8.99 2.17
C ASN A 57 12.57 -7.65 2.80
N ARG A 58 11.68 -7.06 3.60
CA ARG A 58 11.88 -5.79 4.33
C ARG A 58 12.35 -4.61 3.48
N GLU A 59 12.11 -4.64 2.17
CA GLU A 59 12.61 -3.67 1.20
C GLU A 59 12.41 -2.21 1.59
N VAL A 60 11.17 -1.82 1.89
CA VAL A 60 10.85 -0.44 2.32
C VAL A 60 11.71 -0.01 3.51
N ARG A 61 11.89 -0.88 4.51
CA ARG A 61 12.67 -0.55 5.71
C ARG A 61 14.16 -0.43 5.36
N ARG A 62 14.69 -1.36 4.57
CA ARG A 62 16.10 -1.37 4.15
C ARG A 62 16.46 -0.13 3.34
N MET A 63 15.57 0.34 2.46
CA MET A 63 15.79 1.56 1.69
C MET A 63 15.93 2.81 2.58
N PHE A 64 15.08 2.95 3.61
CA PHE A 64 15.20 4.06 4.56
C PHE A 64 16.39 3.89 5.52
N GLU A 65 16.69 2.66 5.95
CA GLU A 65 17.87 2.35 6.77
C GLU A 65 19.18 2.70 6.04
N ALA A 66 19.25 2.51 4.72
CA ALA A 66 20.39 2.90 3.88
C ALA A 66 20.63 4.42 3.85
N LEU A 67 19.60 5.22 4.14
CA LEU A 67 19.69 6.67 4.30
C LEU A 67 19.79 7.11 5.78
N HIS A 68 20.06 6.17 6.69
CA HIS A 68 20.11 6.39 8.14
C HIS A 68 18.80 6.91 8.76
N LEU A 69 17.66 6.62 8.12
CA LEU A 69 16.34 7.02 8.61
C LEU A 69 15.62 5.85 9.29
N THR A 70 15.02 6.12 10.44
CA THR A 70 14.33 5.09 11.22
C THR A 70 12.84 5.04 10.88
N VAL A 71 12.37 3.86 10.45
CA VAL A 71 10.94 3.61 10.20
C VAL A 71 10.22 3.21 11.48
N SER A 72 9.46 4.14 12.07
CA SER A 72 8.68 3.88 13.30
C SER A 72 7.36 3.16 13.04
N ARG A 73 6.72 3.39 11.88
CA ARG A 73 5.48 2.70 11.48
C ARG A 73 5.48 2.42 9.99
N LEU A 74 4.99 1.24 9.62
CA LEU A 74 4.87 0.82 8.22
C LEU A 74 3.51 0.13 8.05
N MET A 75 2.69 0.65 7.14
CA MET A 75 1.37 0.11 6.85
C MET A 75 1.18 0.04 5.35
N ARG A 76 0.77 -1.12 4.84
CA ARG A 76 0.34 -1.23 3.45
C ARG A 76 -1.08 -0.69 3.34
N VAL A 77 -1.27 0.33 2.51
CA VAL A 77 -2.57 1.01 2.33
C VAL A 77 -3.22 0.65 0.99
N ARG A 78 -2.47 0.10 0.03
CA ARG A 78 -2.98 -0.39 -1.25
C ARG A 78 -2.23 -1.63 -1.73
N TYR A 79 -2.95 -2.55 -2.35
CA TYR A 79 -2.37 -3.67 -3.08
C TYR A 79 -3.08 -3.84 -4.43
N GLY A 80 -2.36 -3.58 -5.52
CA GLY A 80 -2.97 -3.54 -6.85
C GLY A 80 -4.12 -2.52 -6.90
N PRO A 81 -5.32 -2.91 -7.37
CA PRO A 81 -6.49 -2.03 -7.39
C PRO A 81 -7.22 -1.95 -6.04
N VAL A 82 -6.84 -2.77 -5.05
CA VAL A 82 -7.52 -2.82 -3.75
C VAL A 82 -6.90 -1.82 -2.78
N LEU A 83 -7.71 -0.84 -2.37
CA LEU A 83 -7.39 0.13 -1.33
C LEU A 83 -7.84 -0.40 0.04
N MET A 84 -7.08 -0.13 1.08
CA MET A 84 -7.48 -0.42 2.45
C MET A 84 -8.55 0.59 2.90
N PRO A 85 -9.78 0.16 3.24
CA PRO A 85 -10.82 1.06 3.69
C PRO A 85 -10.43 1.73 5.02
N SER A 86 -10.60 3.05 5.13
CA SER A 86 -10.27 3.81 6.34
C SER A 86 -11.07 3.37 7.58
N ARG A 87 -12.27 2.81 7.38
CA ARG A 87 -13.13 2.28 8.44
C ARG A 87 -12.68 0.93 9.01
N LEU A 88 -11.82 0.21 8.30
CA LEU A 88 -11.39 -1.13 8.71
C LEU A 88 -10.29 -1.01 9.77
N LYS A 89 -10.59 -1.47 11.00
CA LYS A 89 -9.65 -1.38 12.12
C LYS A 89 -8.63 -2.51 12.07
N ARG A 90 -7.51 -2.34 12.78
CA ARG A 90 -6.47 -3.36 12.93
C ARG A 90 -7.08 -4.68 13.42
N GLY A 91 -6.75 -5.78 12.75
CA GLY A 91 -7.22 -7.12 13.09
C GLY A 91 -8.60 -7.47 12.54
N GLN A 92 -9.31 -6.51 11.95
CA GLN A 92 -10.56 -6.79 11.25
C GLN A 92 -10.29 -7.30 9.83
N VAL A 93 -11.25 -8.06 9.33
CA VAL A 93 -11.29 -8.55 7.95
C VAL A 93 -12.62 -8.15 7.34
N GLU A 94 -12.63 -7.98 6.03
CA GLU A 94 -13.82 -7.69 5.28
C GLU A 94 -13.77 -8.42 3.94
N ASN A 95 -14.91 -8.94 3.51
CA ASN A 95 -15.04 -9.60 2.22
C ASN A 95 -15.12 -8.56 1.11
N LEU A 96 -14.40 -8.82 0.01
CA LEU A 96 -14.51 -8.01 -1.20
C LEU A 96 -15.80 -8.37 -1.96
N GLU A 97 -16.28 -7.43 -2.77
CA GLU A 97 -17.39 -7.69 -3.69
C GLU A 97 -17.00 -8.76 -4.71
N GLU A 98 -17.93 -9.67 -5.01
CA GLU A 98 -17.70 -10.81 -5.92
C GLU A 98 -17.22 -10.36 -7.30
N ALA A 99 -17.79 -9.27 -7.83
CA ALA A 99 -17.36 -8.69 -9.10
C ALA A 99 -15.87 -8.26 -9.10
N LEU A 100 -15.41 -7.65 -8.00
CA LEU A 100 -14.01 -7.26 -7.84
C LEU A 100 -13.10 -8.49 -7.69
N VAL A 101 -13.55 -9.53 -6.99
CA VAL A 101 -12.82 -10.80 -6.88
C VAL A 101 -12.66 -11.44 -8.26
N CYS A 102 -13.74 -11.49 -9.05
CA CYS A 102 -13.70 -12.00 -10.42
C CYS A 102 -12.74 -11.19 -11.29
N GLN A 103 -12.78 -9.86 -11.21
CA GLN A 103 -11.85 -8.98 -11.93
C GLN A 103 -10.39 -9.25 -11.53
N LEU A 104 -10.10 -9.40 -10.24
CA LEU A 104 -8.76 -9.69 -9.72
C LEU A 104 -8.26 -11.08 -10.13
N ALA A 105 -9.16 -12.05 -10.25
CA ALA A 105 -8.86 -13.40 -10.68
C ALA A 105 -8.83 -13.54 -12.22
N GLY A 106 -9.22 -12.51 -12.97
CA GLY A 106 -9.27 -12.54 -14.44
C GLY A 106 -10.37 -13.45 -14.98
N ILE A 107 -11.46 -13.63 -14.23
CA ILE A 107 -12.60 -14.47 -14.61
C ILE A 107 -13.85 -13.61 -14.83
N GLU A 108 -14.76 -14.08 -15.69
CA GLU A 108 -16.06 -13.42 -15.87
C GLU A 108 -16.89 -13.49 -14.58
N ALA A 109 -17.49 -12.36 -14.21
CA ALA A 109 -18.39 -12.31 -13.07
C ALA A 109 -19.66 -13.13 -13.37
N PRO A 110 -20.16 -13.92 -12.40
CA PRO A 110 -21.41 -14.63 -12.59
C PRO A 110 -22.53 -13.62 -12.86
N LYS A 111 -23.29 -13.83 -13.95
CA LYS A 111 -24.47 -13.01 -14.24
C LYS A 111 -25.41 -13.11 -13.04
N ALA A 112 -25.72 -11.98 -12.41
CA ALA A 112 -26.62 -11.92 -11.28
C ALA A 112 -27.92 -12.66 -11.63
N VAL A 113 -28.18 -13.78 -10.96
CA VAL A 113 -29.46 -14.48 -11.10
C VAL A 113 -30.47 -13.58 -10.40
N PRO A 114 -31.47 -13.01 -11.10
CA PRO A 114 -32.47 -12.16 -10.45
C PRO A 114 -33.13 -12.97 -9.34
N SER A 115 -33.04 -12.48 -8.11
CA SER A 115 -33.65 -13.13 -6.96
C SER A 115 -35.15 -13.23 -7.23
N LYS A 116 -35.66 -14.47 -7.34
CA LYS A 116 -37.09 -14.71 -7.54
C LYS A 116 -37.83 -14.04 -6.40
N GLY A 117 -38.60 -13.01 -6.74
CA GLY A 117 -39.43 -12.26 -5.82
C GLY A 117 -40.17 -13.20 -4.87
N ARG A 118 -40.00 -12.95 -3.57
CA ARG A 118 -40.73 -13.62 -2.51
C ARG A 118 -42.21 -13.31 -2.74
N ARG A 119 -42.93 -14.21 -3.41
CA ARG A 119 -44.39 -14.12 -3.57
C ARG A 119 -44.99 -14.12 -2.16
N SER A 120 -45.42 -12.93 -1.71
CA SER A 120 -46.37 -12.78 -0.62
C SER A 120 -47.62 -13.59 -1.00
N ARG A 121 -47.81 -14.72 -0.33
CA ARG A 121 -49.10 -15.42 -0.32
C ARG A 121 -49.99 -14.65 0.65
N ARG A 122 -51.03 -14.01 0.11
CA ARG A 122 -52.23 -13.61 0.84
C ARG A 122 -53.01 -14.85 1.25
#